data_AF-A0A3B9JDL6-F1
#
_entry.id   AF-A0A3B9JDL6-F1
#
_cell.length_a   1.000
_cell.length_b   1.000
_cell.length_c   1.000
_cell.angle_alpha   90.00
_cell.angle_beta   90.00
_cell.angle_gamma   90.00
#
_symmetry.space_group_name_H-M   'P 1'
#
loop_
_entity.id
_entity.type
_entity.pdbx_description
1 polymer ?
#
loop_
_entity_poly.entity_id
_entity_poly.type
_entity_poly.pdbx_seq_one_letter_code
_entity_poly.pdbx_strand_id
1 'polypeptide(L)'
;DLCLSFSVQEEIGLRGAKVAANYFKPDLAIAIDSTPANDLPHHSDEENIFYNTKLGLGPALYTFDAGTLSDPRLVRFLAATGDSQKIPYQYRQPGGGGTDAGAIHKQQAGIPSASVSVPGRYAHTST
;
A
#
# COMPACT_ATOMS: atom_id res chain seq x y z
N ASP A 1 -5.69 -0.10 21.48
CA ASP A 1 -5.16 -1.46 21.29
C ASP A 1 -4.48 -1.60 19.95
N LEU A 2 -3.54 -2.54 19.81
CA LEU A 2 -2.92 -2.89 18.53
C LEU A 2 -3.48 -4.23 18.06
N CYS A 3 -4.13 -4.24 16.90
CA CYS A 3 -4.69 -5.43 16.27
C CYS A 3 -3.84 -5.80 15.05
N LEU A 4 -3.51 -7.09 14.90
CA LEU A 4 -2.78 -7.61 13.74
C LEU A 4 -3.65 -8.65 13.03
N SER A 5 -3.72 -8.56 11.70
CA SER A 5 -4.48 -9.49 10.86
C SER A 5 -3.66 -9.89 9.65
N PHE A 6 -3.42 -11.19 9.51
CA PHE A 6 -2.91 -11.78 8.27
C PHE A 6 -4.12 -12.20 7.45
N SER A 7 -4.55 -11.34 6.53
CA SER A 7 -5.72 -11.56 5.69
C SER A 7 -5.43 -12.61 4.61
N VAL A 8 -6.50 -13.23 4.10
CA VAL A 8 -6.44 -14.14 2.96
C VAL A 8 -7.34 -13.60 1.85
N GLN A 9 -7.13 -14.11 0.63
CA GLN A 9 -7.98 -13.79 -0.52
C GLN A 9 -7.94 -12.30 -0.91
N GLU A 10 -6.77 -11.66 -0.82
CA GLU A 10 -6.49 -10.30 -1.34
C GLU A 10 -6.79 -10.30 -2.86
N GLU A 11 -6.09 -11.15 -3.59
CA GLU A 11 -6.08 -11.25 -5.06
C GLU A 11 -7.43 -11.60 -5.71
N ILE A 12 -8.41 -12.02 -4.90
CA ILE A 12 -9.75 -12.38 -5.34
C ILE A 12 -10.85 -11.53 -4.67
N GLY A 13 -10.47 -10.33 -4.22
CA GLY A 13 -11.40 -9.27 -3.83
C GLY A 13 -11.32 -8.83 -2.38
N LEU A 14 -10.14 -8.87 -1.77
CA LEU A 14 -9.85 -8.32 -0.43
C LEU A 14 -10.73 -8.90 0.68
N ARG A 15 -11.12 -10.17 0.55
CA ARG A 15 -12.22 -10.74 1.34
C ARG A 15 -11.86 -10.86 2.83
N GLY A 16 -10.63 -11.27 3.12
CA GLY A 16 -10.13 -11.33 4.50
C GLY A 16 -10.11 -9.96 5.17
N ALA A 17 -9.65 -8.93 4.47
CA ALA A 17 -9.59 -7.57 5.01
C ALA A 17 -10.97 -6.98 5.34
N LYS A 18 -11.99 -7.27 4.52
CA LYS A 18 -13.38 -6.88 4.82
C LYS A 18 -13.86 -7.47 6.15
N VAL A 19 -13.55 -8.74 6.40
CA VAL A 19 -13.93 -9.42 7.65
C VAL A 19 -13.15 -8.85 8.82
N ALA A 20 -11.83 -8.69 8.69
CA ALA A 20 -10.98 -8.16 9.75
C ALA A 20 -11.41 -6.75 10.19
N ALA A 21 -11.66 -5.85 9.24
CA ALA A 21 -12.12 -4.49 9.53
C ALA A 21 -13.47 -4.46 10.27
N ASN A 22 -14.41 -5.33 9.89
CA ASN A 22 -15.72 -5.43 10.57
C ASN A 22 -15.61 -6.07 11.97
N TYR A 23 -14.70 -7.01 12.16
CA TYR A 23 -14.49 -7.67 13.45
C TYR A 23 -13.79 -6.74 14.45
N PHE A 24 -12.67 -6.15 14.06
CA PHE A 24 -11.86 -5.31 14.96
C PHE A 24 -12.44 -3.92 15.16
N LYS A 25 -13.18 -3.37 14.18
CA LYS A 25 -13.71 -2.00 14.18
C LYS A 25 -12.65 -0.96 14.59
N PRO A 26 -11.46 -0.95 13.94
CA PRO A 26 -10.37 -0.11 14.37
C PRO A 26 -10.63 1.37 14.09
N ASP A 27 -10.02 2.25 14.89
CA ASP A 27 -10.07 3.71 14.69
C ASP A 27 -9.31 4.17 13.44
N LEU A 28 -8.29 3.40 13.04
CA LEU A 28 -7.50 3.58 11.81
C LEU A 28 -6.88 2.24 11.41
N ALA A 29 -6.50 2.10 10.14
CA ALA A 29 -5.82 0.92 9.64
C ALA A 29 -4.61 1.25 8.77
N ILE A 30 -3.57 0.43 8.88
CA ILE A 30 -2.41 0.46 7.98
C ILE A 30 -2.37 -0.89 7.27
N ALA A 31 -2.59 -0.91 5.96
CA ALA A 31 -2.40 -2.10 5.15
C ALA A 31 -0.91 -2.27 4.82
N ILE A 32 -0.36 -3.45 5.09
CA ILE A 32 1.04 -3.78 4.80
C ILE A 32 1.03 -4.81 3.67
N ASP A 33 1.73 -4.49 2.58
CA ASP A 33 1.72 -5.32 1.37
C ASP A 33 3.07 -5.27 0.62
N SER A 34 3.15 -5.92 -0.54
CA SER A 34 4.18 -5.68 -1.54
C SER A 34 3.69 -4.70 -2.60
N THR A 35 4.60 -4.13 -3.39
CA THR A 35 4.24 -3.29 -4.54
C THR A 35 5.18 -3.55 -5.71
N PRO A 36 4.68 -3.69 -6.94
CA PRO A 36 5.54 -3.82 -8.11
C PRO A 36 6.34 -2.54 -8.31
N ALA A 37 7.67 -2.65 -8.36
CA ALA A 37 8.57 -1.52 -8.52
C ALA A 37 8.37 -0.82 -9.87
N ASN A 38 8.28 -1.60 -10.95
CA ASN A 38 8.29 -1.09 -12.33
C ASN A 38 9.47 -0.13 -12.58
N ASP A 39 10.65 -0.43 -12.03
CA ASP A 39 11.85 0.43 -12.08
C ASP A 39 12.88 0.00 -13.13
N LEU A 40 12.52 -0.94 -14.00
CA LEU A 40 13.36 -1.36 -15.12
C LEU A 40 13.16 -0.42 -16.33
N PRO A 41 14.15 -0.30 -17.22
CA PRO A 41 14.00 0.41 -18.48
C PRO A 41 12.84 -0.14 -19.31
N HIS A 42 12.19 0.74 -20.08
CA HIS A 42 11.16 0.30 -21.02
C HIS A 42 11.82 -0.45 -22.20
N HIS A 43 11.11 -1.42 -22.78
CA HIS A 43 11.66 -2.28 -23.83
C HIS A 43 11.97 -1.56 -25.15
N SER A 44 11.38 -0.38 -25.36
CA SER A 44 11.57 0.47 -26.56
C SER A 44 12.67 1.53 -26.40
N ASP A 45 13.49 1.46 -25.35
CA ASP A 45 14.45 2.52 -24.94
C ASP A 45 13.82 3.89 -24.62
N GLU A 46 12.49 3.97 -24.57
CA GLU A 46 11.74 5.15 -24.15
C GLU A 46 11.74 5.33 -22.63
N GLU A 47 11.43 6.54 -22.18
CA GLU A 47 11.27 6.83 -20.75
C GLU A 47 10.14 5.98 -20.14
N ASN A 48 10.42 5.35 -19.00
CA ASN A 48 9.42 4.57 -18.28
C ASN A 48 8.47 5.49 -17.52
N ILE A 49 7.31 5.74 -18.12
CA ILE A 49 6.21 6.53 -17.54
C ILE A 49 5.28 5.72 -16.61
N PHE A 50 5.51 4.41 -16.45
CA PHE A 50 4.71 3.50 -15.62
C PHE A 50 5.43 3.06 -14.33
N TYR A 51 6.47 3.79 -13.97
CA TYR A 51 7.24 3.59 -12.74
C TYR A 51 6.37 3.76 -11.49
N ASN A 52 6.48 2.83 -10.53
CA ASN A 52 5.79 2.94 -9.23
C ASN A 52 6.75 3.35 -8.12
N THR A 53 7.83 2.60 -7.95
CA THR A 53 8.79 2.70 -6.84
C THR A 53 10.15 2.14 -7.27
N LYS A 54 11.23 2.48 -6.58
CA LYS A 54 12.58 1.97 -6.89
C LYS A 54 13.07 1.06 -5.77
N LEU A 55 13.70 -0.04 -6.14
CA LEU A 55 14.34 -0.92 -5.16
C LEU A 55 15.44 -0.18 -4.39
N GLY A 56 15.56 -0.50 -3.09
CA GLY A 56 16.60 0.07 -2.22
C GLY A 56 16.30 1.47 -1.66
N LEU A 57 15.19 2.11 -2.04
CA LEU A 57 14.78 3.41 -1.49
C LEU A 57 13.79 3.31 -0.31
N GLY A 58 13.70 2.14 0.31
CA GLY A 58 12.83 1.88 1.46
C GLY A 58 11.37 1.56 1.08
N PRO A 59 10.50 1.33 2.08
CA PRO A 59 9.08 1.07 1.89
C PRO A 59 8.38 2.24 1.18
N ALA A 60 7.31 1.90 0.48
CA ALA A 60 6.52 2.82 -0.31
C ALA A 60 5.23 3.20 0.42
N LEU A 61 5.05 4.49 0.68
CA LEU A 61 3.82 5.06 1.20
C LEU A 61 2.86 5.33 0.04
N TYR A 62 1.65 4.80 0.12
CA TYR A 62 0.63 5.03 -0.89
C TYR A 62 -0.11 6.34 -0.60
N THR A 63 -0.16 7.23 -1.59
CA THR A 63 -1.06 8.40 -1.55
C THR A 63 -2.42 8.03 -2.11
N PHE A 64 -2.46 7.36 -3.26
CA PHE A 64 -3.65 6.67 -3.78
C PHE A 64 -3.31 5.51 -4.72
N ASP A 65 -4.28 4.62 -4.88
CA ASP A 65 -4.34 3.54 -5.87
C ASP A 65 -5.73 3.50 -6.51
N ALA A 66 -6.05 2.49 -7.33
CA ALA A 66 -7.35 2.40 -8.00
C ALA A 66 -8.51 2.11 -7.03
N GLY A 67 -8.20 1.56 -5.86
CA GLY A 67 -9.17 1.17 -4.85
C GLY A 67 -9.36 2.19 -3.74
N THR A 68 -8.34 3.03 -3.45
CA THR A 68 -8.22 3.83 -2.23
C THR A 68 -7.51 5.17 -2.46
N LEU A 69 -8.06 6.24 -1.88
CA LEU A 69 -7.30 7.44 -1.54
C LEU A 69 -6.88 7.34 -0.07
N SER A 70 -5.58 7.25 0.21
CA SER A 70 -5.10 7.09 1.59
C SER A 70 -5.38 8.35 2.40
N ASP A 71 -5.66 8.18 3.70
CA ASP A 71 -5.88 9.32 4.58
C ASP A 71 -4.59 10.16 4.67
N PRO A 72 -4.61 11.44 4.24
CA PRO A 72 -3.40 12.25 4.14
C PRO A 72 -2.79 12.55 5.51
N ARG A 73 -3.54 12.43 6.61
CA ARG A 73 -3.02 12.56 7.97
C ARG A 73 -2.15 11.36 8.34
N LEU A 74 -2.58 10.15 7.95
CA LEU A 74 -1.81 8.92 8.18
C LEU A 74 -0.54 8.89 7.32
N VAL A 75 -0.63 9.29 6.05
CA VAL A 75 0.54 9.37 5.17
C VAL A 75 1.58 10.34 5.74
N ARG A 76 1.17 11.54 6.17
CA ARG A 76 2.08 12.50 6.82
C ARG A 76 2.67 11.98 8.12
N PHE A 77 1.87 11.29 8.94
CA PHE A 77 2.34 10.68 10.17
C PHE A 77 3.43 9.63 9.91
N LEU A 78 3.23 8.76 8.91
CA LEU A 78 4.19 7.74 8.51
C LEU A 78 5.48 8.35 7.95
N ALA A 79 5.36 9.35 7.08
CA ALA A 79 6.48 10.10 6.53
C ALA A 79 7.32 10.77 7.64
N ALA A 80 6.66 11.52 8.54
CA ALA A 80 7.32 12.18 9.67
C ALA A 80 7.96 11.16 10.64
N THR A 81 7.34 9.99 10.81
CA THR A 81 7.93 8.89 11.58
C THR A 81 9.22 8.40 10.91
N GLY A 82 9.19 8.17 9.59
CA GLY A 82 10.38 7.81 8.80
C GLY A 82 11.50 8.84 8.95
N ASP A 83 11.18 10.13 8.80
CA ASP A 83 12.13 11.23 8.98
C ASP A 83 12.75 11.21 10.39
N SER A 84 11.92 11.10 11.43
CA SER A 84 12.37 11.13 12.83
C SER A 84 13.26 9.94 13.21
N GLN A 85 12.98 8.77 12.63
CA GLN A 85 13.69 7.52 12.89
C GLN A 85 14.83 7.27 11.90
N LYS A 86 15.06 8.19 10.94
CA LYS A 86 16.04 8.04 9.85
C LYS A 86 15.82 6.77 9.03
N ILE A 87 14.56 6.39 8.83
CA ILE A 87 14.16 5.27 7.98
C ILE A 87 13.87 5.84 6.59
N PRO A 88 14.61 5.44 5.54
CA PRO A 88 14.31 5.87 4.18
C PRO A 88 12.93 5.34 3.76
N TYR A 89 12.17 6.16 3.05
CA TYR A 89 10.89 5.79 2.46
C TYR A 89 10.71 6.53 1.14
N GLN A 90 9.74 6.10 0.36
CA GLN A 90 9.35 6.74 -0.89
C GLN A 90 7.84 6.85 -0.98
N TYR A 91 7.34 7.79 -1.78
CA TYR A 91 5.94 7.81 -2.17
C TYR A 91 5.76 6.93 -3.40
N ARG A 92 4.82 6.00 -3.34
CA ARG A 92 4.44 5.20 -4.50
C ARG A 92 3.78 6.11 -5.54
N GLN A 93 4.24 6.06 -6.79
CA GLN A 93 3.59 6.80 -7.85
C GLN A 93 2.13 6.35 -8.01
N PRO A 94 1.20 7.28 -8.22
CA PRO A 94 -0.19 6.89 -8.28
C PRO A 94 -0.54 6.11 -9.54
N GLY A 95 -1.55 5.26 -9.46
CA GLY A 95 -1.99 4.49 -10.62
C GLY A 95 -2.81 3.26 -10.23
N GLY A 96 -2.79 2.25 -11.11
CA GLY A 96 -3.51 1.00 -10.94
C GLY A 96 -3.05 0.16 -9.75
N GLY A 97 -3.64 -1.04 -9.63
CA GLY A 97 -3.46 -1.91 -8.47
C GLY A 97 -4.36 -1.51 -7.31
N GLY A 98 -4.31 -2.31 -6.24
CA GLY A 98 -5.03 -2.08 -5.00
C GLY A 98 -4.27 -2.73 -3.86
N THR A 99 -4.76 -2.45 -2.66
CA THR A 99 -4.30 -3.11 -1.42
C THR A 99 -5.53 -3.37 -0.56
N ASP A 100 -5.36 -4.11 0.53
CA ASP A 100 -6.41 -4.33 1.52
C ASP A 100 -7.06 -3.04 2.05
N ALA A 101 -6.36 -1.90 2.01
CA ALA A 101 -6.93 -0.60 2.35
C ALA A 101 -8.17 -0.26 1.51
N GLY A 102 -8.28 -0.78 0.28
CA GLY A 102 -9.42 -0.58 -0.64
C GLY A 102 -10.72 -1.23 -0.19
N ALA A 103 -10.61 -2.23 0.68
CA ALA A 103 -11.74 -2.82 1.39
C ALA A 103 -11.96 -2.19 2.76
N ILE A 104 -10.87 -1.94 3.51
CA ILE A 104 -10.94 -1.52 4.90
C ILE A 104 -11.58 -0.13 5.02
N HIS A 105 -11.18 0.84 4.21
CA HIS A 105 -11.67 2.22 4.36
C HIS A 105 -13.17 2.38 4.09
N LYS A 106 -13.80 1.41 3.44
CA LYS A 106 -15.24 1.41 3.11
C LYS A 106 -16.09 0.74 4.19
N GLN A 107 -15.47 0.15 5.22
CA GLN A 107 -16.22 -0.49 6.30
C GLN A 107 -16.68 0.53 7.34
N GLN A 108 -17.70 0.15 8.11
CA GLN A 108 -18.28 0.98 9.16
C GLN A 108 -18.71 2.35 8.59
N ALA A 109 -18.39 3.45 9.27
CA ALA A 109 -18.65 4.81 8.79
C ALA A 109 -17.49 5.40 7.95
N GLY A 110 -16.54 4.56 7.54
CA GLY A 110 -15.29 4.97 6.92
C GLY A 110 -14.14 4.87 7.92
N ILE A 111 -13.25 3.90 7.71
CA ILE A 111 -12.05 3.71 8.54
C ILE A 111 -10.88 4.43 7.88
N PRO A 112 -10.27 5.46 8.51
CA PRO A 112 -9.05 6.09 8.02
C PRO A 112 -7.99 5.04 7.73
N SER A 113 -7.53 4.95 6.49
CA SER A 113 -6.64 3.89 6.05
C SER A 113 -5.49 4.44 5.22
N ALA A 114 -4.32 3.81 5.31
CA ALA A 114 -3.18 4.05 4.43
C ALA A 114 -2.46 2.72 4.16
N SER A 115 -1.69 2.66 3.07
CA SER A 115 -0.90 1.47 2.73
C SER A 115 0.60 1.77 2.76
N VAL A 116 1.36 0.81 3.29
CA VAL A 116 2.82 0.80 3.29
C VAL A 116 3.27 -0.50 2.65
N SER A 117 3.95 -0.40 1.51
CA SER A 117 4.33 -1.60 0.75
C SER A 117 5.84 -1.76 0.60
N VAL A 118 6.30 -3.01 0.54
CA VAL A 118 7.68 -3.35 0.21
C VAL A 118 7.83 -3.42 -1.32
N PRO A 119 8.71 -2.60 -1.95
CA PRO A 119 8.97 -2.70 -3.38
C PRO A 119 9.56 -4.06 -3.79
N GLY A 120 9.01 -4.65 -4.84
CA GLY A 120 9.48 -5.91 -5.43
C GLY A 120 9.42 -5.89 -6.96
N ARG A 121 10.21 -6.75 -7.62
CA ARG A 121 10.12 -6.99 -9.07
C ARG A 121 9.44 -8.33 -9.33
N TYR A 122 8.88 -8.49 -10.52
CA TYR A 122 8.23 -9.72 -10.97
C TYR A 122 7.04 -10.14 -10.08
N ALA A 123 6.25 -9.15 -9.64
CA ALA A 123 5.02 -9.43 -8.90
C ALA A 123 4.13 -10.40 -9.69
N HIS A 124 3.59 -11.41 -8.99
CA HIS A 124 2.67 -12.43 -9.52
C HIS A 124 3.32 -13.43 -10.50
N THR A 125 4.64 -13.48 -10.61
CA THR A 125 5.31 -14.58 -11.34
C THR A 125 5.26 -15.88 -10.51
N SER A 126 5.17 -17.03 -11.19
CA SER A 126 5.06 -18.34 -10.53
C SER A 126 6.39 -18.85 -9.96
N THR A 127 7.51 -18.40 -10.49
CA THR A 127 8.89 -18.48 -9.98
C THR A 127 9.81 -17.90 -11.05
#